data_AF-A0A0B7C4G3-F1
#
_entry.id   AF-A0A0B7C4G3-F1
#
_cell.length_a   1.000
_cell.length_b   1.000
_cell.length_c   1.000
_cell.angle_alpha   90.00
_cell.angle_beta   90.00
_cell.angle_gamma   90.00
#
_symmetry.space_group_name_H-M   'P 1'
#
loop_
_entity.id
_entity.type
_entity.pdbx_description
1 polymer ?
#
loop_
_entity_poly.entity_id
_entity_poly.type
_entity_poly.pdbx_seq_one_letter_code
_entity_poly.pdbx_strand_id
1 'polypeptide(L)'
;IAAMIISPAYDLHESLLSLERPLNYWMFNRFLANNLCNMIRKNLHLFEKHLDIDTAHVLKSESIKDFDDRLTCKLFGFESADHYYRVASLHTKVHTLAKPVLCLSAA
;
A
#
# COMPACT_ATOMS: atom_id res chain seq x y z
N ILE A 1 29.14 -7.64 -8.16
CA ILE A 1 27.83 -6.99 -8.45
C ILE A 1 27.03 -6.99 -7.17
N ALA A 2 26.54 -5.82 -6.76
CA ALA A 2 25.69 -5.60 -5.60
C ALA A 2 24.48 -4.75 -6.02
N ALA A 3 23.44 -4.69 -5.20
CA ALA A 3 22.27 -3.85 -5.44
C ALA A 3 22.03 -2.88 -4.27
N MET A 4 21.28 -1.82 -4.53
CA MET A 4 20.81 -0.88 -3.52
C MET A 4 19.34 -0.61 -3.75
N ILE A 5 18.55 -0.60 -2.67
CA ILE A 5 17.13 -0.26 -2.67
C ILE A 5 16.86 0.82 -1.62
N ILE A 6 16.05 1.81 -1.98
CA ILE A 6 15.72 2.96 -1.14
C ILE A 6 14.22 2.90 -0.82
N SER A 7 13.90 3.06 0.46
CA SER A 7 12.56 2.94 1.03
C SER A 7 11.83 1.64 0.62
N PRO A 8 12.47 0.46 0.73
CA PRO A 8 11.77 -0.78 0.45
C PRO A 8 10.61 -0.97 1.41
N ALA A 9 9.54 -1.60 0.93
CA ALA A 9 8.45 -2.11 1.75
C ALA A 9 8.95 -3.26 2.64
N TYR A 10 9.71 -2.93 3.69
CA TYR A 10 10.41 -3.89 4.52
C TYR A 10 9.41 -4.75 5.31
N ASP A 11 8.59 -4.09 6.13
CA ASP A 11 7.46 -4.71 6.82
C ASP A 11 6.24 -3.78 6.74
N LEU A 12 5.31 -4.13 5.86
CA LEU A 12 4.10 -3.35 5.65
C LEU A 12 3.11 -3.51 6.80
N HIS A 13 3.14 -4.64 7.50
CA HIS A 13 2.23 -4.89 8.62
C HIS A 13 2.61 -3.99 9.82
N GLU A 14 3.89 -3.96 10.20
CA GLU A 14 4.37 -3.05 11.24
C GLU A 14 4.17 -1.57 10.85
N SER A 15 4.34 -1.25 9.56
CA SER A 15 4.09 0.10 9.04
C SER A 15 2.62 0.51 9.23
N LEU A 16 1.68 -0.38 8.97
CA LEU A 16 0.25 -0.12 9.17
C LEU A 16 -0.12 -0.03 10.65
N LEU A 17 0.40 -0.94 11.49
CA LEU A 17 0.17 -0.87 12.93
C LEU A 17 0.64 0.48 13.51
N SER A 18 1.75 1.02 13.00
CA SER A 18 2.22 2.36 13.37
C SER A 18 1.26 3.46 12.88
N LEU A 19 0.77 3.36 11.64
CA LEU A 19 -0.17 4.31 11.04
C LEU A 19 -1.57 4.27 11.67
N GLU A 20 -1.99 3.16 12.25
CA GLU A 20 -3.29 2.99 12.89
C GLU A 20 -3.33 3.52 14.33
N ARG A 21 -2.17 3.89 14.91
CA ARG A 21 -2.13 4.56 16.21
C ARG A 21 -2.94 5.87 16.16
N PRO A 22 -3.69 6.25 17.21
CA PRO A 22 -4.67 7.33 17.12
C PRO A 22 -4.14 8.63 16.50
N LEU A 23 -2.99 9.13 16.95
CA LEU A 23 -2.41 10.37 16.44
C LEU A 23 -1.92 10.24 14.98
N ASN A 24 -1.25 9.13 14.67
CA ASN A 24 -0.76 8.83 13.33
C ASN A 24 -1.89 8.57 12.34
N TYR A 25 -3.00 8.01 12.81
CA TYR A 25 -4.19 7.76 12.01
C TYR A 25 -4.73 9.07 11.47
N TRP A 26 -4.92 10.06 12.33
CA TRP A 26 -5.43 11.37 11.93
C TRP A 26 -4.41 12.18 11.11
N MET A 27 -3.14 12.19 11.52
CA MET A 27 -2.12 13.02 10.86
C MET A 27 -1.64 12.46 9.53
N PHE A 28 -1.44 11.14 9.45
CA PHE A 28 -0.80 10.50 8.30
C PHE A 28 -1.78 9.59 7.56
N ASN A 29 -2.35 8.59 8.21
CA ASN A 29 -3.13 7.55 7.54
C ASN A 29 -4.32 8.14 6.77
N ARG A 30 -5.19 8.90 7.46
CA ARG A 30 -6.37 9.52 6.88
C ARG A 30 -6.01 10.59 5.84
N PHE A 31 -4.95 11.36 6.09
CA PHE A 31 -4.47 12.36 5.12
C PHE A 31 -3.98 11.71 3.82
N LEU A 32 -3.18 10.64 3.92
CA LEU A 32 -2.68 9.88 2.79
C LEU A 32 -3.82 9.18 2.03
N ALA A 33 -4.76 8.54 2.74
CA ALA A 33 -5.94 7.92 2.15
C ALA A 33 -6.76 8.95 1.35
N ASN A 34 -7.00 10.13 1.92
CA ASN A 34 -7.69 11.22 1.22
C ASN A 34 -6.95 11.66 -0.04
N ASN A 35 -5.61 11.75 -0.01
CA ASN A 35 -4.82 12.08 -1.19
C ASN A 35 -4.93 11.01 -2.28
N LEU A 36 -4.92 9.73 -1.91
CA LEU A 36 -5.14 8.62 -2.84
C LEU A 36 -6.54 8.67 -3.45
N CYS A 37 -7.59 8.87 -2.64
CA CYS A 37 -8.96 9.06 -3.12
C CYS A 37 -9.07 10.26 -4.08
N ASN A 38 -8.40 11.39 -3.76
CA ASN A 38 -8.38 12.56 -4.64
C ASN A 38 -7.67 12.27 -5.97
N MET A 39 -6.61 11.47 -5.96
CA MET A 39 -5.92 11.04 -7.18
C MET A 39 -6.84 10.18 -8.06
N ILE A 40 -7.60 9.25 -7.47
CA ILE A 40 -8.60 8.46 -8.20
C ILE A 40 -9.71 9.36 -8.76
N ARG A 41 -10.23 10.30 -7.96
CA ARG A 41 -11.28 11.23 -8.39
C ARG A 41 -10.87 12.03 -9.63
N LYS A 42 -9.61 12.45 -9.72
CA LYS A 42 -9.06 13.18 -10.87
C LYS A 42 -8.88 12.30 -12.12
N ASN A 43 -8.78 10.99 -11.93
CA ASN A 43 -8.43 10.04 -12.98
C ASN A 43 -9.47 8.93 -13.15
N LEU A 44 -10.76 9.21 -12.85
CA LEU A 44 -11.84 8.22 -12.91
C LEU A 44 -11.93 7.51 -14.27
N HIS A 45 -11.66 8.25 -15.35
CA HIS A 45 -11.67 7.73 -16.73
C HIS A 45 -10.70 6.54 -16.95
N LEU A 46 -9.63 6.41 -16.16
CA LEU A 46 -8.72 5.27 -16.24
C LEU A 46 -9.33 3.97 -15.69
N PHE A 47 -10.36 4.09 -14.85
CA PHE A 47 -11.00 2.97 -14.16
C PHE A 47 -12.35 2.58 -14.78
N GLU A 48 -12.88 3.34 -15.73
CA GLU A 48 -14.14 3.05 -16.43
C GLU A 48 -14.17 1.67 -17.12
N LYS A 49 -13.01 1.17 -17.53
CA LYS A 49 -12.87 -0.14 -18.20
C LYS A 49 -12.75 -1.31 -17.22
N HIS A 50 -12.56 -1.05 -15.93
CA HIS A 50 -12.41 -2.07 -14.90
C HIS A 50 -13.76 -2.33 -14.24
N LEU A 51 -14.52 -3.28 -14.79
CA LEU A 51 -15.88 -3.61 -14.34
C LEU A 51 -15.96 -4.06 -12.87
N ASP A 52 -14.86 -4.59 -12.33
CA ASP A 52 -14.80 -5.11 -10.95
C ASP A 52 -14.45 -4.04 -9.89
N ILE A 53 -14.19 -2.79 -10.31
CA ILE A 53 -13.80 -1.71 -9.39
C ILE A 53 -14.97 -0.76 -9.16
N ASP A 54 -15.55 -0.85 -7.97
CA ASP A 54 -16.50 0.16 -7.47
C ASP A 54 -15.74 1.42 -7.03
N THR A 55 -15.56 2.34 -7.98
CA THR A 55 -14.90 3.62 -7.72
C THR A 55 -15.62 4.47 -6.66
N ALA A 56 -16.95 4.35 -6.51
CA ALA A 56 -17.67 5.07 -5.47
C ALA A 56 -17.36 4.52 -4.07
N HIS A 57 -17.16 3.21 -3.95
CA HIS A 57 -16.71 2.57 -2.71
C HIS A 57 -15.24 2.89 -2.38
N VAL A 58 -14.36 2.93 -3.40
CA VAL A 58 -12.95 3.34 -3.26
C VAL A 58 -12.84 4.78 -2.75
N LEU A 59 -13.65 5.70 -3.26
CA LEU A 59 -13.63 7.11 -2.83
C LEU A 59 -14.10 7.34 -1.38
N LYS A 60 -14.65 6.32 -0.72
CA LYS A 60 -15.04 6.33 0.70
C LYS A 60 -13.97 5.69 1.61
N SER A 61 -12.77 5.42 1.12
CA SER A 61 -11.69 4.89 1.97
C SER A 61 -11.22 5.96 2.97
N GLU A 62 -11.21 5.59 4.26
CA GLU A 62 -10.77 6.49 5.33
C GLU A 62 -9.33 6.20 5.79
N SER A 63 -8.82 5.03 5.44
CA SER A 63 -7.46 4.57 5.74
C SER A 63 -6.75 4.06 4.48
N ILE A 64 -5.43 3.96 4.53
CA ILE A 64 -4.62 3.34 3.48
C ILE A 64 -5.02 1.87 3.30
N LYS A 65 -5.29 1.15 4.40
CA LYS A 65 -5.75 -0.24 4.35
C LYS A 65 -7.09 -0.37 3.62
N ASP A 66 -8.05 0.52 3.89
CA ASP A 66 -9.33 0.55 3.15
C ASP A 66 -9.09 0.80 1.65
N PHE A 67 -8.22 1.74 1.32
CA PHE A 67 -7.91 2.05 -0.07
C PHE A 67 -7.27 0.85 -0.78
N ASP A 68 -6.29 0.22 -0.13
CA ASP A 68 -5.63 -0.94 -0.69
C ASP A 68 -6.58 -2.13 -0.84
N ASP A 69 -7.48 -2.37 0.11
CA ASP A 69 -8.46 -3.46 0.00
C ASP A 69 -9.47 -3.23 -1.14
N ARG A 70 -9.96 -2.00 -1.28
CA ARG A 70 -11.01 -1.65 -2.24
C ARG A 70 -10.51 -1.42 -3.65
N LEU A 71 -9.25 -0.98 -3.81
CA LEU A 71 -8.65 -0.66 -5.11
C LEU A 71 -7.43 -1.52 -5.42
N THR A 72 -6.35 -1.38 -4.66
CA THR A 72 -5.05 -2.01 -4.96
C THR A 72 -5.19 -3.53 -5.09
N CYS A 73 -5.89 -4.17 -4.16
CA CYS A 73 -6.10 -5.61 -4.17
C CYS A 73 -6.93 -6.06 -5.38
N LYS A 74 -7.96 -5.29 -5.75
CA LYS A 74 -8.78 -5.60 -6.92
C LYS A 74 -8.01 -5.42 -8.23
N LEU A 75 -7.20 -4.37 -8.33
CA LEU A 75 -6.36 -4.10 -9.50
C LEU A 75 -5.29 -5.19 -9.72
N PHE A 76 -4.69 -5.68 -8.64
CA PHE A 76 -3.57 -6.63 -8.72
C PHE A 76 -3.96 -8.08 -8.41
N GLY A 77 -5.24 -8.37 -8.19
CA GLY A 77 -5.75 -9.73 -7.95
C GLY A 77 -5.39 -10.32 -6.59
N PHE A 78 -5.21 -9.49 -5.56
CA PHE A 78 -5.04 -9.96 -4.19
C PHE A 78 -6.40 -10.20 -3.51
N GLU A 79 -6.47 -11.28 -2.72
CA GLU A 79 -7.66 -11.64 -1.94
C GLU A 79 -8.08 -10.58 -0.91
N SER A 80 -7.09 -9.94 -0.26
CA SER A 80 -7.30 -8.92 0.77
C SER A 80 -6.06 -8.05 0.93
N ALA A 81 -6.21 -6.90 1.59
CA ALA A 81 -5.08 -6.04 1.95
C ALA A 81 -4.02 -6.80 2.77
N ASP A 82 -4.42 -7.66 3.70
CA ASP A 82 -3.49 -8.45 4.52
C ASP A 82 -2.72 -9.48 3.68
N HIS A 83 -3.36 -10.09 2.66
CA HIS A 83 -2.66 -10.93 1.70
C HIS A 83 -1.65 -10.12 0.89
N TYR A 84 -2.06 -8.96 0.38
CA TYR A 84 -1.19 -8.03 -0.33
C TYR A 84 0.03 -7.66 0.51
N TYR A 85 -0.15 -7.21 1.75
CA TYR A 85 0.95 -6.80 2.63
C TYR A 85 1.89 -7.94 2.98
N ARG A 86 1.38 -9.16 3.17
CA ARG A 86 2.22 -10.35 3.37
C ARG A 86 3.09 -10.65 2.16
N VAL A 87 2.52 -10.55 0.95
CA VAL A 87 3.25 -10.82 -0.30
C VAL A 87 4.21 -9.69 -0.65
N ALA A 88 3.83 -8.43 -0.42
CA ALA A 88 4.64 -7.27 -0.77
C ALA A 88 5.78 -6.99 0.22
N SER A 89 5.68 -7.47 1.47
CA SER A 89 6.73 -7.28 2.49
C SER A 89 8.02 -8.01 2.12
N LEU A 90 9.15 -7.30 2.26
CA LEU A 90 10.48 -7.80 1.93
C LEU A 90 11.12 -8.62 3.06
N HIS A 91 10.85 -8.29 4.34
CA HIS A 91 11.57 -8.86 5.49
C HIS A 91 11.50 -10.39 5.54
N THR A 92 10.40 -10.99 5.08
CA THR A 92 10.23 -12.44 5.02
C THR A 92 11.05 -13.11 3.91
N LYS A 93 11.54 -12.34 2.93
CA LYS A 93 12.21 -12.82 1.71
C LYS A 93 13.68 -12.41 1.62
N VAL A 94 14.21 -11.66 2.58
CA VAL A 94 15.62 -11.20 2.56
C VAL A 94 16.59 -12.37 2.42
N HIS A 95 16.27 -13.53 3.02
CA HIS A 95 17.07 -14.75 2.93
C HIS A 95 17.20 -15.33 1.51
N THR A 96 16.34 -14.93 0.56
CA THR A 96 16.39 -15.41 -0.83
C THR A 96 17.28 -14.54 -1.72
N LEU A 97 17.87 -13.46 -1.18
CA LEU A 97 18.72 -12.55 -1.95
C LEU A 97 20.09 -13.20 -2.24
N ALA A 98 20.37 -13.44 -3.52
CA ALA A 98 21.61 -14.10 -3.96
C ALA A 98 22.82 -13.16 -4.07
N LYS A 99 22.63 -11.85 -3.93
CA LYS A 99 23.67 -10.81 -4.01
C LYS A 99 23.58 -9.90 -2.79
N PRO A 100 24.70 -9.28 -2.37
CA PRO A 100 24.65 -8.24 -1.35
C PRO A 100 23.73 -7.10 -1.77
N VAL A 101 22.81 -6.72 -0.88
CA VAL A 101 21.87 -5.62 -1.10
C VAL A 101 21.95 -4.64 0.08
N LEU A 102 22.13 -3.36 -0.22
CA LEU A 102 21.97 -2.28 0.74
C LEU A 102 20.51 -1.80 0.74
N CYS A 103 19.84 -1.94 1.89
CA CYS A 103 18.49 -1.41 2.12
C CYS A 103 18.59 -0.12 2.92
N LEU A 104 18.15 1.01 2.33
CA LEU A 104 18.13 2.31 3.00
C LEU A 104 16.69 2.74 3.26
N SER A 105 16.30 2.89 4.52
CA SER A 105 14.98 3.38 4.95
C SER A 105 15.13 4.51 5.97
N ALA A 106 14.14 5.40 6.04
CA ALA A 106 14.06 6.39 7.12
C ALA A 106 13.58 5.73 8.42
N ALA A 107 14.05 6.26 9.55
CA ALA A 107 13.63 5.87 10.90
C ALA A 107 12.62 6.87 11.48
#